data_AF-A0A7Y4QKH8-F1
#
_entry.id   AF-A0A7Y4QKH8-F1
#
_cell.length_a   1.000
_cell.length_b   1.000
_cell.length_c   1.000
_cell.angle_alpha   90.00
_cell.angle_beta   90.00
_cell.angle_gamma   90.00
#
_symmetry.space_group_name_H-M   'P 1'
#
loop_
_entity.id
_entity.type
_entity.pdbx_description
1 polymer ?
#
loop_
_entity_poly.entity_id
_entity_poly.type
_entity_poly.pdbx_seq_one_letter_code
_entity_poly.pdbx_strand_id
1 'polypeptide(L)' 'GVTQGVELPYHPMYLFIAIGFGGLGLSWMNDSGFWVIGRLSGFTERETLCTWTVVAFAMSFAGLLETLLLAKFLPFK' A
#
# COMPACT_ATOMS: atom_id res chain seq x y z
N GLY A 1 9.27 -24.51 -8.39
CA GLY A 1 8.84 -23.16 -8.00
C GLY A 1 7.36 -23.20 -7.71
N VAL A 2 6.91 -22.69 -6.56
CA VAL A 2 5.65 -23.05 -5.88
C VAL A 2 4.37 -22.48 -6.55
N THR A 3 4.35 -22.21 -7.86
CA THR A 3 3.19 -21.59 -8.53
C THR A 3 3.00 -22.07 -9.98
N GLN A 4 3.03 -23.39 -10.20
CA GLN A 4 2.61 -23.98 -11.47
C GLN A 4 1.34 -24.79 -11.21
N GLY A 5 0.16 -24.19 -11.31
CA GLY A 5 -1.10 -24.97 -11.29
C GLY A 5 -2.34 -24.36 -10.64
N VAL A 6 -2.31 -23.13 -10.13
CA VAL A 6 -3.52 -22.46 -9.65
C VAL A 6 -3.97 -21.44 -10.70
N GLU A 7 -4.94 -21.82 -11.52
CA GLU A 7 -5.67 -20.87 -12.38
C GLU A 7 -6.58 -20.02 -11.49
N LEU A 8 -6.10 -18.83 -11.14
CA LEU A 8 -6.90 -17.87 -10.40
C LEU A 8 -7.91 -17.22 -11.37
N PRO A 9 -9.17 -17.03 -10.97
CA PRO A 9 -10.18 -16.39 -11.81
C PRO A 9 -9.95 -14.88 -12.02
N TYR A 10 -8.81 -14.35 -11.56
CA TYR A 10 -8.42 -12.96 -11.63
C TYR A 10 -6.94 -12.84 -12.02
N HIS A 11 -6.61 -11.78 -12.76
CA HIS A 11 -5.25 -11.55 -13.24
C HIS A 11 -4.27 -11.40 -12.05
N PRO A 12 -3.13 -12.12 -12.04
CA PRO A 12 -2.19 -12.11 -10.93
C PRO A 12 -1.63 -10.71 -10.63
N MET A 13 -1.62 -9.80 -11.60
CA MET A 13 -1.24 -8.39 -11.40
C MET A 13 -2.10 -7.71 -10.33
N TYR A 14 -3.41 -7.96 -10.29
CA TYR A 14 -4.29 -7.38 -9.26
C TYR A 14 -3.94 -7.88 -7.86
N LEU A 15 -3.51 -9.14 -7.75
CA LEU A 15 -3.05 -9.71 -6.50
C LEU A 15 -1.75 -9.04 -6.03
N PHE A 16 -0.79 -8.86 -6.94
CA PHE A 16 0.47 -8.15 -6.62
C PHE A 16 0.23 -6.72 -6.15
N ILE A 17 -0.63 -6.00 -6.85
CA ILE A 17 -0.97 -4.61 -6.51
C ILE A 17 -1.71 -4.56 -5.17
N ALA A 18 -2.67 -5.45 -4.92
CA ALA A 18 -3.39 -5.52 -3.65
C ALA A 18 -2.47 -5.83 -2.46
N ILE A 19 -1.52 -6.76 -2.64
CA ILE A 19 -0.50 -7.07 -1.62
C ILE A 19 0.40 -5.86 -1.39
N GLY A 20 0.82 -5.17 -2.45
CA GLY A 20 1.65 -3.96 -2.39
C GLY A 20 0.96 -2.86 -1.58
N PHE A 21 -0.28 -2.52 -1.91
CA PHE A 21 -1.03 -1.51 -1.17
C PHE A 21 -1.34 -1.96 0.27
N GLY A 22 -1.66 -3.24 0.50
CA GLY A 22 -1.88 -3.76 1.85
C GLY A 22 -0.65 -3.64 2.76
N GLY A 23 0.56 -3.75 2.21
CA GLY A 23 1.81 -3.62 2.95
C GLY A 23 2.20 -2.19 3.33
N LEU A 24 1.64 -1.17 2.68
CA LEU A 24 1.99 0.24 2.88
C LEU A 24 1.28 0.90 4.09
N GLY A 25 0.17 0.33 4.56
CA GLY A 25 -0.76 1.01 5.47
C GLY A 25 -0.26 1.20 6.91
N LEU A 26 0.76 0.47 7.35
CA LEU A 26 1.36 0.58 8.68
C LEU A 26 2.86 0.92 8.59
N SER A 27 3.18 1.91 7.77
CA SER A 27 4.55 2.43 7.63
C SER A 27 5.00 3.07 8.95
N TRP A 28 6.05 2.49 9.56
CA TRP A 28 6.65 2.93 10.84
C TRP A 28 8.07 3.48 10.63
N MET A 29 8.85 3.69 11.70
CA MET A 29 10.23 4.20 11.72
C MET A 29 11.22 3.36 10.89
N ASN A 30 10.82 2.15 10.48
CA ASN A 30 11.54 1.29 9.55
C ASN A 30 11.46 1.78 8.09
N ASP A 31 10.51 2.66 7.76
CA ASP A 31 10.40 3.25 6.44
C ASP A 31 11.25 4.53 6.35
N SER A 32 12.07 4.63 5.30
CA SER A 32 12.84 5.83 5.00
C SER A 32 11.94 7.06 4.78
N GLY A 33 10.72 6.89 4.27
CA GLY A 33 9.76 7.96 4.04
C GLY A 33 9.34 8.69 5.32
N PHE A 34 9.23 7.95 6.43
CA PHE A 34 8.92 8.50 7.75
C PHE A 34 9.90 9.60 8.16
N TRP A 35 11.21 9.33 8.02
CA TRP A 35 12.26 10.26 8.42
C TRP A 35 12.39 11.46 7.48
N VAL A 36 12.11 11.26 6.18
CA VAL A 36 12.11 12.34 5.20
C VAL A 36 11.01 13.36 5.52
N ILE A 37 9.78 12.90 5.77
CA ILE A 37 8.68 13.81 6.12
C ILE A 37 8.91 14.48 7.47
N GLY A 38 9.33 13.74 8.50
CA GLY A 38 9.59 14.34 9.81
C GLY A 38 10.64 15.46 9.75
N ARG A 39 11.73 15.26 9.01
CA ARG A 39 12.80 16.26 8.88
C ARG A 39 12.42 17.46 8.00
N LEU A 40 11.68 17.23 6.91
CA LEU A 40 11.26 18.31 6.01
C LEU A 40 10.13 19.16 6.61
N SER A 41 9.24 18.55 7.39
CA SER A 41 8.11 19.24 8.04
C SER A 41 8.50 19.91 9.37
N GLY A 42 9.69 19.63 9.91
CA GLY A 42 10.13 20.16 11.21
C GLY A 42 9.35 19.56 12.39
N PHE A 43 8.75 18.39 12.21
CA PHE A 43 7.94 17.72 13.22
C PHE A 43 8.80 16.93 14.21
N THR A 44 8.30 16.78 15.43
CA THR A 44 8.86 15.80 16.37
C THR A 44 8.58 14.38 15.88
N GLU A 45 9.32 13.38 16.38
CA GLU A 45 9.09 11.97 16.02
C GLU A 45 7.66 11.52 16.34
N ARG A 46 7.10 11.98 17.46
CA ARG A 46 5.72 11.66 17.87
C ARG A 46 4.69 12.26 16.91
N GLU A 47 4.87 13.53 16.52
CA GLU A 47 3.98 14.18 15.55
C GLU A 47 4.08 13.50 14.19
N THR A 48 5.30 13.18 13.75
CA THR A 48 5.54 12.42 12.52
C THR A 48 4.85 11.06 12.57
N LEU A 49 4.90 10.34 13.70
CA LEU A 49 4.20 9.05 13.85
C LEU A 49 2.69 9.20 13.69
N CYS A 50 2.09 10.19 14.33
CA CYS A 50 0.65 10.43 14.23
C CYS A 50 0.24 10.88 12.82
N THR A 51 1.04 11.70 12.14
CA THR A 51 0.69 12.21 10.81
C THR A 51 1.03 11.22 9.70
N TRP A 52 2.26 10.72 9.65
CA TRP A 52 2.74 9.82 8.60
C TRP A 52 1.97 8.51 8.57
N THR A 53 1.74 7.88 9.73
CA THR A 53 1.02 6.60 9.79
C THR A 53 -0.41 6.75 9.28
N VAL A 54 -1.09 7.86 9.62
CA VAL A 54 -2.46 8.13 9.14
C VAL A 54 -2.49 8.39 7.63
N VAL A 55 -1.54 9.17 7.11
CA VAL A 55 -1.43 9.44 5.67
C VAL A 55 -1.09 8.17 4.89
N ALA A 56 -0.12 7.38 5.37
CA ALA A 56 0.27 6.10 4.77
C ALA A 56 -0.89 5.10 4.76
N PHE A 57 -1.65 5.03 5.86
CA PHE A 57 -2.87 4.23 5.94
C PHE A 57 -3.93 4.69 4.93
N ALA A 58 -4.17 6.01 4.83
CA ALA A 58 -5.12 6.56 3.89
C ALA A 58 -4.73 6.27 2.42
N MET A 59 -3.44 6.40 2.08
CA MET A 59 -2.91 6.06 0.76
C MET A 59 -3.02 4.57 0.45
N SER A 60 -2.67 3.71 1.41
CA SER A 60 -2.85 2.25 1.30
C SER A 60 -4.31 1.87 1.05
N PHE A 61 -5.22 2.48 1.81
CA PHE A 61 -6.65 2.23 1.67
C PHE A 61 -7.20 2.72 0.33
N ALA A 62 -6.81 3.92 -0.12
CA ALA A 62 -7.17 4.46 -1.42
C ALA A 62 -6.66 3.58 -2.57
N GLY A 63 -5.40 3.14 -2.51
CA GLY A 63 -4.81 2.26 -3.53
C GLY A 63 -5.45 0.86 -3.55
N LEU A 64 -5.82 0.31 -2.39
CA LEU A 64 -6.57 -0.94 -2.33
C LEU A 64 -7.96 -0.78 -2.97
N LEU A 65 -8.64 0.33 -2.69
CA LEU A 65 -9.93 0.63 -3.30
C LEU A 65 -9.80 0.78 -4.82
N GLU A 66 -8.78 1.50 -5.31
CA GLU A 66 -8.49 1.64 -6.74
C GLU A 66 -8.22 0.27 -7.39
N THR A 67 -7.46 -0.60 -6.71
CA THR A 67 -7.16 -1.96 -7.18
C THR A 67 -8.43 -2.79 -7.32
N LEU A 68 -9.34 -2.71 -6.36
CA LEU A 68 -10.64 -3.39 -6.40
C LEU A 68 -11.53 -2.85 -7.53
N LEU A 69 -11.52 -1.53 -7.74
CA LEU A 69 -12.27 -0.89 -8.82
C LEU A 69 -11.72 -1.33 -10.19
N LEU A 70 -10.40 -1.28 -10.38
CA LEU A 70 -9.74 -1.74 -11.61
C LEU A 70 -10.02 -3.23 -11.87
N ALA A 71 -9.92 -4.08 -10.85
CA ALA A 71 -10.24 -5.50 -10.97
C ALA A 71 -11.70 -5.74 -11.39
N LYS A 72 -12.64 -4.88 -10.95
CA LYS A 72 -14.07 -4.98 -11.30
C LYS A 72 -14.37 -4.47 -12.70
N PHE A 73 -13.79 -3.33 -13.11
CA PHE A 73 -14.12 -2.68 -14.39
C PHE A 73 -13.27 -3.15 -15.56
N LEU A 74 -12.02 -3.51 -15.30
CA LEU A 74 -11.07 -4.01 -16.29
C LEU A 74 -10.50 -5.35 -15.81
N PRO A 75 -11.32 -6.42 -15.67
CA PRO A 75 -10.78 -7.75 -15.43
C PRO A 75 -10.07 -8.20 -16.71
N PHE A 76 -8.84 -7.74 -16.91
CA PHE A 76 -7.92 -8.28 -17.93
C PHE A 76 -7.87 -9.79 -17.67
N LYS A 77 -8.47 -10.58 -18.56
CA LYS A 77 -8.47 -12.04 -18.47
C LYS A 77 -7.15 -12.59 -18.95
#